data_AF-A0A7W4FJZ9-F1
#
_entry.id   AF-A0A7W4FJZ9-F1
#
_cell.length_a   1.000
_cell.length_b   1.000
_cell.length_c   1.000
_cell.angle_alpha   90.00
_cell.angle_beta   90.00
_cell.angle_gamma   90.00
#
_symmetry.space_group_name_H-M   'P 1'
#
loop_
_entity.id
_entity.type
_entity.pdbx_description
1 polymer ?
#
loop_
_entity_poly.entity_id
_entity_poly.type
_entity_poly.pdbx_seq_one_letter_code
_entity_poly.pdbx_strand_id
1 'polypeptide(L)'
;MKLPNLGQAQQIALQTVSANRATEFKAAASLVEPQDLLSTLEDAASTPLYDPFKGRKLNQDYTPSSYIGMNRYKVTSSTTINIGEPIKEPTYRYGDFTDPDDINAFLDQVDRLEGEHKFMFQHLKPTQELLDLVQKMSDEELAVFSQFVVTTSSYHFGTENNNSSAQLISALSKLSDDALSSTLATMDKLLQQGNDYKKPVSPLGENEHGNERVEMISMPETINWFKSNYKANSAKYELANDYTNLLIEKNLSEDQLMQLNDHLSDSTLTQSSGIIDMISLVKNHQTDDVLAMFNEVDKDREPNLFSYLALQTNYQANKQYYQMDNGKFVAQQDNISSDSNRRELYSNILNAYNDIGMGWINDALEQFTGSPAQIQNELWQTLLDDKEKMPEQFTRSDSVEAWAINNIARIEDAFHVKQMNKIYDYNSERLVPDLIAKLSFFSSGNIHSSADSKEPKTD
;
A
#
# COMPACT_ATOMS: atom_id res chain seq x y z
N MET A 1 4.38 31.92 15.34
CA MET A 1 5.81 31.64 15.54
C MET A 1 6.43 31.57 14.14
N LYS A 2 7.34 32.48 13.77
CA LYS A 2 7.87 32.64 12.40
C LYS A 2 9.07 31.70 12.19
N LEU A 3 9.02 30.87 11.15
CA LEU A 3 10.14 30.03 10.69
C LEU A 3 11.30 30.90 10.18
N PRO A 4 12.58 30.57 10.47
CA PRO A 4 13.72 31.27 9.90
C PRO A 4 13.88 30.97 8.41
N ASN A 5 14.32 31.99 7.67
CA ASN A 5 14.47 31.99 6.22
C ASN A 5 15.74 31.22 5.80
N LEU A 6 15.59 30.19 4.96
CA LEU A 6 16.65 29.27 4.48
C LEU A 6 17.85 29.96 3.79
N GLY A 7 17.74 31.24 3.43
CA GLY A 7 18.82 32.02 2.83
C GLY A 7 19.96 32.43 3.77
N GLN A 8 19.79 32.39 5.10
CA GLN A 8 20.85 32.79 6.04
C GLN A 8 21.86 31.69 6.38
N ALA A 9 21.49 30.40 6.23
CA ALA A 9 22.39 29.28 6.50
C ALA A 9 23.49 29.12 5.42
N GLN A 10 23.22 29.58 4.19
CA GLN A 10 24.18 29.47 3.08
C GLN A 10 25.24 30.59 3.04
N GLN A 11 25.09 31.67 3.83
CA GLN A 11 26.11 32.73 3.90
C GLN A 11 27.23 32.47 4.92
N ILE A 12 27.07 31.51 5.83
CA ILE A 12 28.11 31.17 6.82
C ILE A 12 29.16 30.21 6.22
N ALA A 13 28.82 29.44 5.19
CA ALA A 13 29.72 28.48 4.54
C ALA A 13 30.74 29.11 3.56
N LEU A 14 30.69 30.42 3.30
CA LEU A 14 31.53 31.09 2.29
C LEU A 14 32.39 32.25 2.83
N GLN A 15 32.53 32.41 4.15
CA GLN A 15 33.49 33.36 4.69
C GLN A 15 34.92 32.78 4.68
N THR A 16 35.68 33.25 3.69
CA THR A 16 37.13 33.12 3.58
C THR A 16 37.82 33.55 4.88
N VAL A 17 38.60 32.63 5.46
CA VAL A 17 39.43 32.89 6.65
C VAL A 17 40.42 34.01 6.32
N SER A 18 40.27 35.16 6.98
CA SER A 18 41.17 36.31 6.83
C SER A 18 42.57 35.98 7.35
N ALA A 19 43.60 36.43 6.61
CA ALA A 19 45.03 36.16 6.80
C ALA A 19 45.67 36.55 8.16
N ASN A 20 44.90 37.03 9.14
CA ASN A 20 45.45 37.50 10.42
C ASN A 20 45.54 36.44 11.54
N ARG A 21 44.96 35.23 11.38
CA ARG A 21 45.14 34.13 12.37
C ARG A 21 46.35 33.23 12.12
N ALA A 22 46.96 33.30 10.94
CA ALA A 22 48.17 32.52 10.63
C ALA A 22 49.39 33.01 11.42
N THR A 23 49.42 34.29 11.79
CA THR A 23 50.52 34.92 12.54
C THR A 23 50.51 34.51 14.02
N GLU A 24 49.33 34.32 14.61
CA GLU A 24 49.17 33.85 16.00
C GLU A 24 49.56 32.37 16.16
N PHE A 25 49.29 31.53 15.14
CA PHE A 25 49.69 30.12 15.15
C PHE A 25 51.21 29.91 14.99
N LYS A 26 51.89 30.78 14.23
CA LYS A 26 53.36 30.72 14.09
C LYS A 26 54.09 31.13 15.38
N ALA A 27 53.53 32.03 16.18
CA ALA A 27 54.10 32.41 17.47
C ALA A 27 53.94 31.29 18.54
N ALA A 28 52.87 30.50 18.46
CA ALA A 28 52.68 29.34 19.34
C ALA A 28 53.59 28.16 18.97
N ALA A 29 53.96 28.00 17.69
CA ALA A 29 54.85 26.95 17.22
C ALA A 29 56.33 27.15 17.61
N SER A 30 56.74 28.37 17.99
CA SER A 30 58.13 28.67 18.40
C SER A 30 58.43 28.48 19.89
N LEU A 31 57.46 28.01 20.70
CA LEU A 31 57.60 27.83 22.15
C LEU A 31 57.75 26.37 22.61
N VAL A 32 57.88 25.42 21.69
CA VAL A 32 58.11 24.01 22.01
C VAL A 32 59.46 23.59 21.46
N GLU A 33 60.50 23.64 22.29
CA GLU A 33 61.76 22.96 21.99
C GLU A 33 61.56 21.44 21.98
N PRO A 34 62.20 20.70 21.06
CA PRO A 34 62.05 19.26 20.96
C PRO A 34 62.89 18.59 22.05
N GLN A 35 62.27 18.17 23.15
CA GLN A 35 62.88 17.17 24.02
C GLN A 35 62.67 15.79 23.38
N ASP A 36 63.74 15.22 22.83
CA ASP A 36 64.23 13.83 22.74
C ASP A 36 63.33 12.59 23.04
N LEU A 37 62.01 12.72 23.09
CA LEU A 37 61.05 11.62 23.33
C LEU A 37 60.39 11.11 22.04
N LEU A 38 60.54 11.82 20.91
CA LEU A 38 59.93 11.43 19.64
C LEU A 38 60.67 10.30 18.92
N SER A 39 61.96 10.11 19.18
CA SER A 39 62.75 9.01 18.61
C SER A 39 62.50 7.65 19.26
N THR A 40 61.73 7.60 20.35
CA THR A 40 61.31 6.34 21.00
C THR A 40 59.86 5.95 20.68
N LEU A 41 59.12 6.78 19.93
CA LEU A 41 57.76 6.48 19.47
C LEU A 41 57.71 5.94 18.03
N GLU A 42 58.77 6.10 17.23
CA GLU A 42 58.82 5.58 15.85
C GLU A 42 58.95 4.05 15.78
N ASP A 43 59.25 3.37 16.90
CA ASP A 43 59.31 1.91 17.00
C ASP A 43 58.17 1.30 17.84
N ALA A 44 57.13 2.07 18.19
CA ALA A 44 55.89 1.48 18.68
C ALA A 44 55.21 0.82 17.46
N ALA A 45 55.38 -0.50 17.33
CA ALA A 45 54.65 -1.31 16.36
C ALA A 45 53.18 -0.86 16.38
N SER A 46 52.74 -0.22 15.29
CA SER A 46 51.33 0.04 15.03
C SER A 46 50.67 -1.32 15.06
N THR A 47 50.07 -1.66 16.20
CA THR A 47 49.27 -2.87 16.32
C THR A 47 48.13 -2.58 15.36
N PRO A 48 48.02 -3.31 14.23
CA PRO A 48 46.92 -3.07 13.32
C PRO A 48 45.65 -3.18 14.16
N LEU A 49 44.88 -2.09 14.21
CA LEU A 49 43.58 -2.12 14.85
C LEU A 49 42.84 -3.25 14.14
N TYR A 50 42.58 -4.35 14.85
CA TYR A 50 41.94 -5.51 14.26
C TYR A 50 40.59 -5.04 13.71
N ASP A 51 40.44 -5.09 12.39
CA ASP A 51 39.17 -4.85 11.72
C ASP A 51 38.46 -6.20 11.56
N PRO A 52 37.48 -6.53 12.41
CA PRO A 52 36.76 -7.79 12.31
C PRO A 52 35.88 -7.87 11.05
N PHE A 53 35.65 -6.77 10.33
CA PHE A 53 34.66 -6.70 9.24
C PHE A 53 35.27 -6.84 7.84
N LYS A 54 36.40 -7.54 7.73
CA LYS A 54 37.00 -7.96 6.45
C LYS A 54 37.27 -6.78 5.48
N GLY A 55 37.53 -5.56 5.98
CA GLY A 55 37.79 -4.38 5.15
C GLY A 55 36.55 -3.79 4.44
N ARG A 56 35.33 -4.17 4.86
CA ARG A 56 34.09 -3.63 4.31
C ARG A 56 33.99 -2.12 4.56
N LYS A 57 33.55 -1.37 3.55
CA LYS A 57 33.16 0.04 3.74
C LYS A 57 31.82 0.09 4.46
N LEU A 58 31.86 0.20 5.78
CA LEU A 58 30.70 0.18 6.67
C LEU A 58 29.75 1.38 6.49
N ASN A 59 30.18 2.43 5.77
CA ASN A 59 29.41 3.65 5.52
C ASN A 59 29.62 4.12 4.07
N GLN A 60 28.57 4.11 3.25
CA GLN A 60 28.54 4.83 1.97
C GLN A 60 27.71 6.11 2.13
N ASP A 61 28.22 7.25 1.63
CA ASP A 61 27.58 8.57 1.83
C ASP A 61 26.37 8.84 0.92
N TYR A 62 26.02 7.90 0.03
CA TYR A 62 24.91 8.08 -0.89
C TYR A 62 23.60 7.57 -0.29
N THR A 63 22.60 8.45 -0.22
CA THR A 63 21.20 8.14 0.07
C THR A 63 20.38 8.70 -1.10
N PRO A 64 19.72 7.88 -1.93
CA PRO A 64 18.85 8.37 -2.98
C PRO A 64 17.77 9.29 -2.41
N SER A 65 17.35 10.30 -3.18
CA SER A 65 16.36 11.29 -2.75
C SER A 65 14.98 10.70 -2.43
N SER A 66 14.68 9.50 -2.94
CA SER A 66 13.46 8.73 -2.65
C SER A 66 13.38 8.20 -1.21
N TYR A 67 14.48 8.21 -0.44
CA TYR A 67 14.55 7.66 0.92
C TYR A 67 14.87 8.71 1.99
N ILE A 68 14.68 10.00 1.66
CA ILE A 68 14.87 11.10 2.61
C ILE A 68 13.89 10.94 3.78
N GLY A 69 14.43 10.73 4.98
CA GLY A 69 13.66 10.53 6.22
C GLY A 69 13.71 9.09 6.76
N MET A 70 14.23 8.12 6.01
CA MET A 70 14.51 6.78 6.53
C MET A 70 15.81 6.75 7.33
N ASN A 71 15.75 6.22 8.56
CA ASN A 71 16.95 5.90 9.31
C ASN A 71 17.69 4.76 8.61
N ARG A 72 18.99 4.94 8.37
CA ARG A 72 19.87 3.88 7.90
C ARG A 72 20.65 3.33 9.08
N TYR A 73 20.62 2.02 9.26
CA TYR A 73 21.43 1.38 10.28
C TYR A 73 22.88 1.33 9.81
N LYS A 74 23.81 1.64 10.71
CA LYS A 74 25.25 1.68 10.45
C LYS A 74 25.98 0.97 11.58
N VAL A 75 27.10 0.33 11.27
CA VAL A 75 27.99 -0.21 12.31
C VAL A 75 28.64 0.98 13.01
N THR A 76 28.48 1.03 14.33
CA THR A 76 29.10 2.01 15.21
C THR A 76 30.15 1.32 16.05
N SER A 77 31.28 1.99 16.29
CA SER A 77 32.31 1.54 17.22
C SER A 77 32.44 2.55 18.35
N SER A 78 32.61 2.07 19.57
CA SER A 78 33.02 2.90 20.70
C SER A 78 34.36 2.40 21.23
N THR A 79 35.35 3.28 21.18
CA THR A 79 36.64 3.09 21.81
C THR A 79 36.79 4.19 22.85
N THR A 80 36.83 3.84 24.13
CA THR A 80 37.15 4.82 25.19
C THR A 80 38.66 4.81 25.36
N ILE A 81 39.34 5.84 24.85
CA ILE A 81 40.79 6.00 25.03
C ILE A 81 41.01 6.87 26.28
N ASN A 82 41.24 6.22 27.42
CA ASN A 82 41.66 6.91 28.65
C ASN A 82 43.19 6.88 28.74
N ILE A 83 43.81 8.07 28.87
CA ILE A 83 45.26 8.18 29.02
C ILE A 83 45.69 7.47 30.31
N GLY A 84 46.50 6.42 30.18
CA GLY A 84 47.02 5.63 31.31
C GLY A 84 46.27 4.31 31.59
N GLU A 85 45.18 4.01 30.88
CA GLU A 85 44.53 2.69 30.92
C GLU A 85 44.96 1.83 29.72
N PRO A 86 44.92 0.48 29.83
CA PRO A 86 45.09 -0.39 28.68
C PRO A 86 44.05 -0.04 27.60
N ILE A 87 44.47 -0.02 26.33
CA ILE A 87 43.55 0.13 25.20
C ILE A 87 42.54 -1.00 25.28
N LYS A 88 41.27 -0.65 25.56
CA LYS A 88 40.17 -1.61 25.52
C LYS A 88 39.88 -1.94 24.06
N GLU A 89 39.59 -3.21 23.79
CA GLU A 89 39.13 -3.60 22.46
C GLU A 89 37.88 -2.79 22.07
N PRO A 90 37.76 -2.36 20.81
CA PRO A 90 36.60 -1.62 20.36
C PRO A 90 35.35 -2.47 20.54
N THR A 91 34.32 -1.91 21.17
CA THR A 91 32.99 -2.54 21.17
C THR A 91 32.23 -2.05 19.94
N TYR A 92 31.60 -2.97 19.23
CA TYR A 92 30.84 -2.68 18.03
C TYR A 92 29.34 -2.82 18.29
N ARG A 93 28.54 -2.06 17.54
CA ARG A 93 27.09 -2.19 17.56
C ARG A 93 26.50 -1.96 16.18
N TYR A 94 25.60 -2.84 15.78
CA TYR A 94 24.81 -2.71 14.55
C TYR A 94 23.38 -3.19 14.80
N GLY A 95 22.45 -2.24 14.94
CA GLY A 95 21.10 -2.58 15.41
C GLY A 95 21.13 -3.15 16.83
N ASP A 96 20.65 -4.39 16.97
CA ASP A 96 20.66 -5.15 18.23
C ASP A 96 21.91 -6.04 18.39
N PHE A 97 22.73 -6.20 17.34
CA PHE A 97 23.95 -6.98 17.43
C PHE A 97 25.09 -6.20 18.09
N THR A 98 25.79 -6.87 19.00
CA THR A 98 27.03 -6.41 19.63
C THR A 98 28.22 -7.35 19.39
N ASP A 99 27.95 -8.60 19.00
CA ASP A 99 28.97 -9.58 18.64
C ASP A 99 29.45 -9.33 17.19
N PRO A 100 30.76 -9.16 16.94
CA PRO A 100 31.31 -9.03 15.59
C PRO A 100 30.93 -10.17 14.63
N ASP A 101 30.74 -11.40 15.11
CA ASP A 101 30.39 -12.55 14.26
C ASP A 101 28.96 -12.43 13.73
N ASP A 102 28.00 -12.04 14.58
CA ASP A 102 26.61 -11.79 14.16
C ASP A 102 26.51 -10.57 13.24
N ILE A 103 27.29 -9.52 13.53
CA ILE A 103 27.40 -8.35 12.66
C ILE A 103 27.92 -8.77 11.27
N ASN A 104 28.96 -9.62 11.22
CA ASN A 104 29.50 -10.15 9.97
C ASN A 104 28.49 -11.02 9.22
N ALA A 105 27.78 -11.90 9.92
CA ALA A 105 26.75 -12.76 9.33
C ALA A 105 25.64 -11.92 8.69
N PHE A 106 25.20 -10.84 9.34
CA PHE A 106 24.22 -9.93 8.75
C PHE A 106 24.80 -9.15 7.55
N LEU A 107 26.03 -8.65 7.66
CA LEU A 107 26.70 -7.97 6.55
C LEU A 107 26.93 -8.90 5.34
N ASP A 108 27.14 -10.19 5.57
CA ASP A 108 27.18 -11.20 4.50
C ASP A 108 25.85 -11.24 3.74
N GLN A 109 24.70 -11.10 4.42
CA GLN A 109 23.39 -11.01 3.77
C GLN A 109 23.22 -9.71 2.98
N VAL A 110 23.69 -8.59 3.52
CA VAL A 110 23.69 -7.29 2.83
C VAL A 110 24.53 -7.33 1.55
N ASP A 111 25.59 -8.14 1.53
CA ASP A 111 26.49 -8.29 0.37
C ASP A 111 25.93 -9.19 -0.74
N ARG A 112 24.90 -9.99 -0.46
CA ARG A 112 24.14 -10.74 -1.48
C ARG A 112 23.31 -9.82 -2.40
N LEU A 113 22.99 -8.62 -1.92
CA LEU A 113 22.20 -7.64 -2.65
C LEU A 113 23.08 -6.63 -3.39
N GLU A 114 22.58 -6.18 -4.55
CA GLU A 114 23.19 -5.12 -5.35
C GLU A 114 22.27 -3.90 -5.50
N GLY A 115 22.86 -2.77 -5.94
CA GLY A 115 22.12 -1.57 -6.34
C GLY A 115 21.16 -1.02 -5.26
N GLU A 116 19.93 -0.76 -5.69
CA GLU A 116 18.90 -0.16 -4.85
C GLU A 116 18.39 -1.11 -3.75
N HIS A 117 18.30 -2.41 -4.01
CA HIS A 117 17.84 -3.40 -3.03
C HIS A 117 18.79 -3.49 -1.82
N LYS A 118 20.11 -3.43 -2.06
CA LYS A 118 21.11 -3.34 -0.98
C LYS A 118 20.85 -2.13 -0.09
N PHE A 119 20.53 -0.99 -0.71
CA PHE A 119 20.25 0.24 0.00
C PHE A 119 18.94 0.15 0.82
N MET A 120 17.88 -0.41 0.23
CA MET A 120 16.61 -0.69 0.91
C MET A 120 16.79 -1.58 2.14
N PHE A 121 17.52 -2.67 2.00
CA PHE A 121 17.73 -3.62 3.09
C PHE A 121 18.45 -3.00 4.30
N GLN A 122 19.36 -2.05 4.07
CA GLN A 122 20.09 -1.33 5.13
C GLN A 122 19.22 -0.36 5.96
N HIS A 123 17.96 -0.14 5.56
CA HIS A 123 16.98 0.58 6.36
C HIS A 123 16.26 -0.29 7.38
N LEU A 124 16.40 -1.61 7.27
CA LEU A 124 15.84 -2.54 8.25
C LEU A 124 16.76 -2.61 9.47
N LYS A 125 16.15 -2.64 10.66
CA LYS A 125 16.90 -2.81 11.91
C LYS A 125 17.54 -4.20 11.92
N PRO A 126 18.87 -4.32 12.05
CA PRO A 126 19.49 -5.62 12.22
C PRO A 126 19.07 -6.26 13.55
N THR A 127 18.44 -7.43 13.47
CA THR A 127 17.99 -8.26 14.59
C THR A 127 18.26 -9.74 14.27
N GLN A 128 18.31 -10.59 15.30
CA GLN A 128 18.47 -12.04 15.10
C GLN A 128 17.33 -12.63 14.27
N GLU A 129 16.09 -12.24 14.56
CA GLU A 129 14.90 -12.71 13.83
C GLU A 129 14.97 -12.36 12.33
N LEU A 130 15.43 -11.15 11.99
CA LEU A 130 15.63 -10.77 10.60
C LEU A 130 16.76 -11.58 9.96
N LEU A 131 17.87 -11.81 10.67
CA LEU A 131 18.99 -12.61 10.18
C LEU A 131 18.56 -14.06 9.88
N ASP A 132 17.85 -14.69 10.81
CA ASP A 132 17.34 -16.06 10.67
C ASP A 132 16.36 -16.17 9.50
N LEU A 133 15.50 -15.15 9.30
CA LEU A 133 14.56 -15.09 8.18
C LEU A 133 15.29 -15.00 6.83
N VAL A 134 16.22 -14.05 6.67
CA VAL A 134 16.87 -13.81 5.37
C VAL A 134 17.86 -14.91 4.97
N GLN A 135 18.36 -15.68 5.93
CA GLN A 135 19.20 -16.85 5.67
C GLN A 135 18.43 -17.99 4.96
N LYS A 136 17.10 -18.00 5.05
CA LYS A 136 16.24 -18.97 4.35
C LYS A 136 15.93 -18.57 2.90
N MET A 137 16.13 -17.30 2.55
CA MET A 137 15.74 -16.74 1.25
C MET A 137 16.83 -16.91 0.20
N SER A 138 16.46 -17.08 -1.07
CA SER A 138 17.35 -16.86 -2.22
C SER A 138 17.72 -15.38 -2.38
N ASP A 139 18.66 -15.07 -3.29
CA ASP A 139 19.07 -13.68 -3.54
C ASP A 139 17.92 -12.86 -4.17
N GLU A 140 17.13 -13.48 -5.03
CA GLU A 140 15.92 -12.92 -5.64
C GLU A 140 14.84 -12.67 -4.59
N GLU A 141 14.57 -13.65 -3.73
CA GLU A 141 13.61 -13.54 -2.63
C GLU A 141 13.99 -12.44 -1.65
N LEU A 142 15.29 -12.33 -1.31
CA LEU A 142 15.81 -11.27 -0.45
C LEU A 142 15.64 -9.88 -1.08
N ALA A 143 15.81 -9.77 -2.39
CA ALA A 143 15.59 -8.52 -3.12
C ALA A 143 14.10 -8.10 -3.09
N VAL A 144 13.19 -9.04 -3.37
CA VAL A 144 11.74 -8.82 -3.29
C VAL A 144 11.32 -8.41 -1.89
N PHE A 145 11.77 -9.16 -0.87
CA PHE A 145 11.50 -8.85 0.53
C PHE A 145 11.95 -7.41 0.88
N SER A 146 13.18 -7.04 0.49
CA SER A 146 13.73 -5.71 0.77
C SER A 146 12.91 -4.61 0.12
N GLN A 147 12.52 -4.79 -1.14
CA GLN A 147 11.66 -3.87 -1.88
C GLN A 147 10.29 -3.75 -1.20
N PHE A 148 9.67 -4.86 -0.84
CA PHE A 148 8.32 -4.89 -0.29
C PHE A 148 8.25 -4.20 1.08
N VAL A 149 9.12 -4.58 2.02
CA VAL A 149 9.12 -4.02 3.39
C VAL A 149 9.41 -2.51 3.38
N VAL A 150 10.31 -2.05 2.50
CA VAL A 150 10.56 -0.61 2.35
C VAL A 150 9.37 0.09 1.71
N THR A 151 8.74 -0.51 0.70
CA THR A 151 7.56 0.04 0.03
C THR A 151 6.41 0.29 1.02
N THR A 152 6.13 -0.68 1.90
CA THR A 152 5.01 -0.60 2.86
C THR A 152 5.30 0.33 4.03
N SER A 153 6.55 0.36 4.50
CA SER A 153 6.98 1.33 5.51
C SER A 153 7.06 2.78 4.99
N SER A 154 7.32 2.97 3.69
CA SER A 154 7.52 4.30 3.12
C SER A 154 6.28 5.18 3.03
N TYR A 155 5.10 4.57 2.95
CA TYR A 155 3.85 5.32 2.89
C TYR A 155 3.52 6.04 4.23
N HIS A 156 4.18 5.65 5.32
CA HIS A 156 3.90 6.11 6.68
C HIS A 156 4.97 7.08 7.24
N PHE A 157 5.85 7.63 6.40
CA PHE A 157 6.93 8.51 6.87
C PHE A 157 6.42 9.73 7.64
N GLY A 158 6.89 9.86 8.89
CA GLY A 158 6.53 10.94 9.80
C GLY A 158 5.48 10.56 10.85
N THR A 159 4.87 9.39 10.74
CA THR A 159 4.11 8.74 11.83
C THR A 159 4.99 7.67 12.47
N GLU A 160 4.83 7.40 13.77
CA GLU A 160 5.70 6.51 14.57
C GLU A 160 5.60 5.01 14.19
N ASN A 161 5.74 4.67 12.91
CA ASN A 161 5.42 3.34 12.38
C ASN A 161 6.65 2.43 12.18
N ASN A 162 7.65 2.54 13.07
CA ASN A 162 8.78 1.60 13.12
C ASN A 162 8.36 0.16 13.47
N ASN A 163 7.09 -0.09 13.78
CA ASN A 163 6.59 -1.39 14.21
C ASN A 163 6.11 -2.28 13.05
N SER A 164 5.54 -1.72 11.97
CA SER A 164 4.95 -2.55 10.89
C SER A 164 5.99 -3.44 10.18
N SER A 165 7.20 -2.95 9.95
CA SER A 165 8.27 -3.76 9.36
C SER A 165 8.73 -4.88 10.29
N ALA A 166 8.85 -4.62 11.59
CA ALA A 166 9.19 -5.62 12.59
C ALA A 166 8.07 -6.67 12.75
N GLN A 167 6.81 -6.25 12.75
CA GLN A 167 5.65 -7.14 12.79
C GLN A 167 5.58 -8.03 11.54
N LEU A 168 5.84 -7.46 10.36
CA LEU A 168 5.90 -8.22 9.11
C LEU A 168 7.06 -9.24 9.15
N ILE A 169 8.26 -8.83 9.57
CA ILE A 169 9.39 -9.75 9.78
C ILE A 169 8.98 -10.90 10.70
N SER A 170 8.31 -10.58 11.81
CA SER A 170 7.87 -11.60 12.76
C SER A 170 6.79 -12.52 12.19
N ALA A 171 5.87 -12.02 11.38
CA ALA A 171 4.88 -12.84 10.67
C ALA A 171 5.56 -13.82 9.70
N LEU A 172 6.50 -13.32 8.88
CA LEU A 172 7.22 -14.13 7.90
C LEU A 172 8.17 -15.16 8.53
N SER A 173 8.81 -14.82 9.65
CA SER A 173 9.77 -15.71 10.33
C SER A 173 9.15 -17.04 10.82
N LYS A 174 7.83 -17.04 11.04
CA LYS A 174 7.06 -18.19 11.54
C LYS A 174 6.64 -19.17 10.44
N LEU A 175 6.78 -18.79 9.19
CA LEU A 175 6.39 -19.60 8.04
C LEU A 175 7.43 -20.71 7.79
N SER A 176 6.95 -21.86 7.31
CA SER A 176 7.75 -22.86 6.63
C SER A 176 8.40 -22.30 5.36
N ASP A 177 9.45 -22.97 4.88
CA ASP A 177 10.19 -22.51 3.69
C ASP A 177 9.28 -22.42 2.45
N ASP A 178 8.37 -23.37 2.28
CA ASP A 178 7.41 -23.38 1.16
C ASP A 178 6.40 -22.23 1.28
N ALA A 179 5.82 -22.01 2.47
CA ALA A 179 4.87 -20.93 2.70
C ALA A 179 5.53 -19.54 2.59
N LEU A 180 6.79 -19.42 3.05
CA LEU A 180 7.59 -18.21 2.91
C LEU A 180 7.85 -17.91 1.43
N SER A 181 8.32 -18.88 0.65
CA SER A 181 8.59 -18.70 -0.78
C SER A 181 7.33 -18.31 -1.57
N SER A 182 6.21 -18.98 -1.31
CA SER A 182 4.88 -18.61 -1.88
C SER A 182 4.51 -17.16 -1.54
N THR A 183 4.67 -16.77 -0.26
CA THR A 183 4.36 -15.41 0.21
C THR A 183 5.24 -14.35 -0.45
N LEU A 184 6.54 -14.61 -0.61
CA LEU A 184 7.46 -13.69 -1.27
C LEU A 184 7.16 -13.57 -2.77
N ALA A 185 6.82 -14.67 -3.45
CA ALA A 185 6.38 -14.65 -4.84
C ALA A 185 5.11 -13.80 -5.01
N THR A 186 4.15 -13.92 -4.10
CA THR A 186 2.95 -13.08 -4.09
C THR A 186 3.29 -11.61 -3.82
N MET A 187 4.20 -11.31 -2.89
CA MET A 187 4.67 -9.93 -2.65
C MET A 187 5.22 -9.28 -3.93
N ASP A 188 6.05 -9.98 -4.69
CA ASP A 188 6.55 -9.50 -5.98
C ASP A 188 5.40 -9.23 -6.96
N LYS A 189 4.43 -10.17 -7.05
CA LYS A 189 3.26 -9.98 -7.91
C LYS A 189 2.40 -8.80 -7.53
N LEU A 190 2.13 -8.55 -6.25
CA LEU A 190 1.34 -7.41 -5.81
C LEU A 190 2.06 -6.08 -6.15
N LEU A 191 3.38 -6.02 -5.99
CA LEU A 191 4.17 -4.86 -6.43
C LEU A 191 4.09 -4.65 -7.94
N GLN A 192 4.20 -5.73 -8.72
CA GLN A 192 4.07 -5.68 -10.17
C GLN A 192 2.67 -5.21 -10.59
N GLN A 193 1.60 -5.79 -10.04
CA GLN A 193 0.21 -5.37 -10.28
C GLN A 193 0.04 -3.87 -10.01
N GLY A 194 0.67 -3.35 -8.96
CA GLY A 194 0.71 -1.93 -8.63
C GLY A 194 1.46 -1.06 -9.62
N ASN A 195 2.59 -1.54 -10.14
CA ASN A 195 3.39 -0.82 -11.14
C ASN A 195 2.71 -0.81 -12.51
N ASP A 196 2.01 -1.89 -12.86
CA ASP A 196 1.33 -2.06 -14.15
C ASP A 196 -0.06 -1.38 -14.17
N TYR A 197 -0.55 -0.95 -13.01
CA TYR A 197 -1.88 -0.36 -12.87
C TYR A 197 -2.02 0.95 -13.65
N LYS A 198 -3.08 1.01 -14.46
CA LYS A 198 -3.51 2.22 -15.15
C LYS A 198 -4.86 2.65 -14.59
N LYS A 199 -4.93 3.89 -14.14
CA LYS A 199 -6.18 4.47 -13.66
C LYS A 199 -7.22 4.47 -14.80
N PRO A 200 -8.47 4.05 -14.53
CA PRO A 200 -9.57 4.20 -15.48
C PRO A 200 -9.73 5.65 -15.92
N VAL A 201 -10.06 5.84 -17.21
CA VAL A 201 -10.36 7.17 -17.76
C VAL A 201 -11.80 7.52 -17.38
N SER A 202 -12.04 8.78 -17.02
CA SER A 202 -13.39 9.27 -16.80
C SER A 202 -14.26 9.04 -18.04
N PRO A 203 -15.53 8.60 -17.88
CA PRO A 203 -16.45 8.48 -19.01
C PRO A 203 -16.76 9.83 -19.67
N LEU A 204 -16.45 10.95 -19.01
CA LEU A 204 -16.59 12.30 -19.55
C LEU A 204 -15.33 12.78 -20.29
N GLY A 205 -14.24 12.01 -20.22
CA GLY A 205 -12.93 12.40 -20.71
C GLY A 205 -12.30 13.55 -19.92
N GLU A 206 -11.13 13.97 -20.39
CA GLU A 206 -10.35 15.06 -19.80
C GLU A 206 -10.41 16.32 -20.70
N ASN A 207 -10.31 17.49 -20.09
CA ASN A 207 -10.16 18.77 -20.77
C ASN A 207 -8.69 19.01 -21.17
N GLU A 208 -8.41 20.13 -21.81
CA GLU A 208 -7.06 20.52 -22.26
C GLU A 208 -6.01 20.64 -21.14
N HIS A 209 -6.44 20.67 -19.89
CA HIS A 209 -5.59 20.73 -18.70
C HIS A 209 -5.42 19.36 -18.02
N GLY A 210 -5.96 18.27 -18.59
CA GLY A 210 -5.94 16.94 -17.99
C GLY A 210 -6.90 16.78 -16.81
N ASN A 211 -7.84 17.71 -16.63
CA ASN A 211 -8.88 17.62 -15.61
C ASN A 211 -10.13 17.00 -16.22
N GLU A 212 -10.85 16.22 -15.43
CA GLU A 212 -12.13 15.68 -15.83
C GLU A 212 -13.14 16.79 -16.23
N ARG A 213 -13.95 16.53 -17.27
CA ARG A 213 -14.94 17.48 -17.79
C ARG A 213 -16.22 17.56 -16.94
N VAL A 214 -16.08 18.02 -15.69
CA VAL A 214 -17.19 18.26 -14.75
C VAL A 214 -17.19 19.70 -14.26
N GLU A 215 -18.37 20.28 -14.07
CA GLU A 215 -18.55 21.62 -13.47
C GLU A 215 -18.33 21.59 -11.96
N MET A 216 -18.71 20.47 -11.33
CA MET A 216 -18.66 20.27 -9.89
C MET A 216 -18.51 18.79 -9.56
N ILE A 217 -17.70 18.50 -8.55
CA ILE A 217 -17.68 17.21 -7.85
C ILE A 217 -18.23 17.45 -6.44
N SER A 218 -19.42 16.92 -6.19
CA SER A 218 -20.02 16.87 -4.86
C SER A 218 -19.44 15.68 -4.10
N MET A 219 -18.96 15.92 -2.88
CA MET A 219 -18.33 14.91 -2.04
C MET A 219 -18.49 15.27 -0.56
N PRO A 220 -18.59 14.29 0.35
CA PRO A 220 -18.66 14.56 1.78
C PRO A 220 -17.33 15.14 2.29
N GLU A 221 -17.37 15.99 3.32
CA GLU A 221 -16.15 16.56 3.94
C GLU A 221 -15.21 15.47 4.49
N THR A 222 -15.78 14.35 4.92
CA THR A 222 -15.05 13.19 5.43
C THR A 222 -14.42 12.33 4.34
N ILE A 223 -14.43 12.76 3.07
CA ILE A 223 -13.83 11.97 2.01
C ILE A 223 -12.33 11.88 2.22
N ASN A 224 -11.79 10.66 2.08
CA ASN A 224 -10.35 10.52 2.04
C ASN A 224 -9.85 11.05 0.68
N TRP A 225 -9.56 12.35 0.63
CA TRP A 225 -9.15 13.06 -0.59
C TRP A 225 -7.93 12.41 -1.25
N PHE A 226 -6.98 11.93 -0.44
CA PHE A 226 -5.81 11.22 -0.94
C PHE A 226 -6.24 9.93 -1.65
N LYS A 227 -7.19 9.19 -1.06
CA LYS A 227 -7.73 7.97 -1.68
C LYS A 227 -8.64 8.18 -2.88
N SER A 228 -9.47 9.21 -2.87
CA SER A 228 -10.42 9.47 -3.95
C SER A 228 -9.77 10.03 -5.22
N ASN A 229 -8.66 10.77 -5.09
CA ASN A 229 -7.99 11.45 -6.20
C ASN A 229 -6.75 10.71 -6.72
N TYR A 230 -6.60 9.44 -6.38
CA TYR A 230 -5.36 8.71 -6.63
C TYR A 230 -4.81 8.86 -8.05
N LYS A 231 -3.51 9.06 -8.11
CA LYS A 231 -2.68 8.86 -9.30
C LYS A 231 -2.26 7.39 -9.31
N ALA A 232 -2.15 6.77 -10.49
CA ALA A 232 -1.74 5.37 -10.66
C ALA A 232 -0.53 4.94 -9.79
N ASN A 233 0.38 5.88 -9.50
CA ASN A 233 1.63 5.64 -8.77
C ASN A 233 1.49 5.24 -7.29
N SER A 234 0.31 5.33 -6.65
CA SER A 234 0.13 4.94 -5.25
C SER A 234 -0.66 3.66 -5.01
N ALA A 235 -1.29 3.10 -6.04
CA ALA A 235 -2.04 1.84 -5.95
C ALA A 235 -1.14 0.68 -5.47
N LYS A 236 0.14 0.69 -5.86
CA LYS A 236 1.14 -0.27 -5.39
C LYS A 236 1.36 -0.26 -3.88
N TYR A 237 1.30 0.92 -3.24
CA TYR A 237 1.54 1.04 -1.80
C TYR A 237 0.34 0.53 -1.02
N GLU A 238 -0.88 0.84 -1.48
CA GLU A 238 -2.09 0.39 -0.81
C GLU A 238 -2.22 -1.13 -0.83
N LEU A 239 -2.13 -1.74 -2.01
CA LEU A 239 -2.26 -3.20 -2.13
C LEU A 239 -1.20 -3.94 -1.29
N ALA A 240 0.05 -3.45 -1.31
CA ALA A 240 1.12 -4.02 -0.50
C ALA A 240 0.88 -3.81 1.02
N ASN A 241 0.32 -2.67 1.42
CA ASN A 241 -0.03 -2.40 2.82
C ASN A 241 -1.21 -3.26 3.27
N ASP A 242 -2.24 -3.42 2.45
CA ASP A 242 -3.41 -4.24 2.77
C ASP A 242 -2.99 -5.71 2.95
N TYR A 243 -2.13 -6.23 2.07
CA TYR A 243 -1.56 -7.58 2.23
C TYR A 243 -0.65 -7.68 3.47
N THR A 244 0.16 -6.66 3.76
CA THR A 244 0.96 -6.61 4.99
C THR A 244 0.09 -6.68 6.24
N ASN A 245 -0.98 -5.89 6.29
CA ASN A 245 -1.91 -5.89 7.41
C ASN A 245 -2.61 -7.24 7.54
N LEU A 246 -3.00 -7.87 6.43
CA LEU A 246 -3.52 -9.23 6.43
C LEU A 246 -2.52 -10.22 7.04
N LEU A 247 -1.25 -10.20 6.63
CA LEU A 247 -0.22 -11.08 7.18
C LEU A 247 0.03 -10.86 8.68
N ILE A 248 -0.10 -9.62 9.16
CA ILE A 248 0.15 -9.25 10.57
C ILE A 248 -1.06 -9.55 11.45
N GLU A 249 -2.27 -9.24 10.99
CA GLU A 249 -3.48 -9.22 11.81
C GLU A 249 -4.35 -10.47 11.64
N LYS A 250 -4.29 -11.10 10.47
CA LYS A 250 -5.09 -12.29 10.16
C LYS A 250 -4.31 -13.56 10.49
N ASN A 251 -4.83 -14.35 11.42
CA ASN A 251 -4.29 -15.66 11.76
C ASN A 251 -4.71 -16.71 10.71
N LEU A 252 -4.07 -16.69 9.54
CA LEU A 252 -4.20 -17.72 8.52
C LEU A 252 -3.26 -18.90 8.85
N SER A 253 -3.75 -20.12 8.64
CA SER A 253 -2.86 -21.28 8.55
C SER A 253 -2.03 -21.22 7.26
N GLU A 254 -0.92 -21.95 7.21
CA GLU A 254 -0.06 -21.97 6.01
C GLU A 254 -0.84 -22.44 4.76
N ASP A 255 -1.69 -23.46 4.88
CA ASP A 255 -2.53 -23.95 3.78
C ASP A 255 -3.53 -22.89 3.29
N GLN A 256 -4.11 -22.10 4.20
CA GLN A 256 -5.01 -20.99 3.85
C GLN A 256 -4.24 -19.86 3.17
N LEU A 257 -3.05 -19.54 3.67
CA LEU A 257 -2.19 -18.51 3.10
C LEU A 257 -1.72 -18.88 1.69
N MET A 258 -1.30 -20.13 1.47
CA MET A 258 -0.88 -20.61 0.15
C MET A 258 -2.05 -20.55 -0.85
N GLN A 259 -3.25 -21.01 -0.48
CA GLN A 259 -4.43 -20.89 -1.35
C GLN A 259 -4.77 -19.44 -1.68
N LEU A 260 -4.72 -18.55 -0.68
CA LEU A 260 -4.90 -17.11 -0.91
C LEU A 260 -3.86 -16.57 -1.91
N ASN A 261 -2.59 -16.92 -1.71
CA ASN A 261 -1.48 -16.49 -2.55
C ASN A 261 -1.65 -16.93 -4.01
N ASP A 262 -2.15 -18.13 -4.25
CA ASP A 262 -2.47 -18.63 -5.60
C ASP A 262 -3.55 -17.76 -6.27
N HIS A 263 -4.63 -17.40 -5.54
CA HIS A 263 -5.66 -16.52 -6.08
C HIS A 263 -5.14 -15.11 -6.38
N LEU A 264 -4.30 -14.54 -5.50
CA LEU A 264 -3.73 -13.21 -5.68
C LEU A 264 -2.75 -13.14 -6.85
N SER A 265 -2.01 -14.22 -7.11
CA SER A 265 -1.00 -14.27 -8.17
C SER A 265 -1.63 -14.24 -9.58
N ASP A 266 -2.83 -14.78 -9.71
CA ASP A 266 -3.61 -14.83 -10.97
C ASP A 266 -4.54 -13.61 -11.16
N SER A 267 -4.59 -12.70 -10.19
CA SER A 267 -5.56 -11.61 -10.17
C SER A 267 -4.99 -10.29 -10.72
N THR A 268 -5.88 -9.38 -11.12
CA THR A 268 -5.53 -7.97 -11.34
C THR A 268 -5.42 -7.22 -10.02
N LEU A 269 -4.80 -6.03 -10.01
CA LEU A 269 -4.69 -5.20 -8.80
C LEU A 269 -6.03 -4.99 -8.07
N THR A 270 -7.09 -4.69 -8.82
CA THR A 270 -8.40 -4.39 -8.24
C THR A 270 -9.07 -5.64 -7.68
N GLN A 271 -8.91 -6.78 -8.36
CA GLN A 271 -9.38 -8.08 -7.86
C GLN A 271 -8.62 -8.49 -6.59
N SER A 272 -7.28 -8.39 -6.59
CA SER A 272 -6.45 -8.65 -5.41
C SER A 272 -6.87 -7.80 -4.21
N SER A 273 -7.16 -6.51 -4.42
CA SER A 273 -7.66 -5.62 -3.36
C SER A 273 -9.00 -6.11 -2.78
N GLY A 274 -9.96 -6.50 -3.62
CA GLY A 274 -11.24 -7.05 -3.16
C GLY A 274 -11.11 -8.39 -2.44
N ILE A 275 -10.23 -9.29 -2.91
CA ILE A 275 -9.93 -10.58 -2.28
C ILE A 275 -9.32 -10.37 -0.88
N ILE A 276 -8.30 -9.49 -0.77
CA ILE A 276 -7.65 -9.16 0.50
C ILE A 276 -8.65 -8.53 1.47
N ASP A 277 -9.49 -7.60 1.01
CA ASP A 277 -10.50 -6.95 1.85
C ASP A 277 -11.52 -7.96 2.40
N MET A 278 -12.00 -8.89 1.57
CA MET A 278 -12.90 -9.95 2.02
C MET A 278 -12.26 -10.83 3.09
N ILE A 279 -11.07 -11.38 2.82
CA ILE A 279 -10.38 -12.26 3.77
C ILE A 279 -10.06 -11.53 5.08
N SER A 280 -9.68 -10.27 5.00
CA SER A 280 -9.38 -9.44 6.17
C SER A 280 -10.61 -9.23 7.04
N LEU A 281 -11.79 -9.00 6.44
CA LEU A 281 -13.00 -8.62 7.17
C LEU A 281 -13.86 -9.79 7.67
N VAL A 282 -13.85 -10.95 7.00
CA VAL A 282 -14.61 -12.14 7.45
C VAL A 282 -14.06 -12.70 8.76
N LYS A 283 -14.84 -13.52 9.48
CA LYS A 283 -14.35 -14.14 10.72
C LYS A 283 -13.37 -15.26 10.39
N ASN A 284 -12.40 -15.54 11.27
CA ASN A 284 -11.37 -16.56 11.00
C ASN A 284 -11.93 -17.96 10.74
N HIS A 285 -13.03 -18.35 11.38
CA HIS A 285 -13.67 -19.65 11.14
C HIS A 285 -14.42 -19.73 9.81
N GLN A 286 -14.59 -18.61 9.10
CA GLN A 286 -15.24 -18.54 7.78
C GLN A 286 -14.20 -18.56 6.65
N THR A 287 -12.90 -18.51 6.96
CA THR A 287 -11.85 -18.40 5.95
C THR A 287 -11.81 -19.60 5.01
N ASP A 288 -12.02 -20.83 5.51
CA ASP A 288 -12.05 -22.02 4.66
C ASP A 288 -13.22 -22.00 3.66
N ASP A 289 -14.41 -21.58 4.10
CA ASP A 289 -15.58 -21.45 3.22
C ASP A 289 -15.34 -20.38 2.14
N VAL A 290 -14.67 -19.26 2.50
CA VAL A 290 -14.33 -18.21 1.53
C VAL A 290 -13.33 -18.71 0.50
N LEU A 291 -12.30 -19.44 0.92
CA LEU A 291 -11.31 -20.02 0.00
C LEU A 291 -11.94 -21.12 -0.88
N ALA A 292 -12.84 -21.93 -0.34
CA ALA A 292 -13.63 -22.89 -1.12
C ALA A 292 -14.46 -22.19 -2.21
N MET A 293 -15.15 -21.10 -1.84
CA MET A 293 -15.88 -20.27 -2.80
C MET A 293 -14.96 -19.67 -3.87
N PHE A 294 -13.78 -19.18 -3.49
CA PHE A 294 -12.80 -18.63 -4.44
C PHE A 294 -12.28 -19.65 -5.44
N ASN A 295 -12.16 -20.92 -5.03
CA ASN A 295 -11.78 -22.03 -5.92
C ASN A 295 -12.85 -22.36 -6.97
N GLU A 296 -14.11 -22.03 -6.72
CA GLU A 296 -15.23 -22.26 -7.66
C GLU A 296 -15.49 -21.07 -8.59
N VAL A 297 -14.76 -19.96 -8.45
CA VAL A 297 -14.95 -18.78 -9.30
C VAL A 297 -14.53 -19.05 -10.74
N ASP A 298 -15.47 -18.86 -11.66
CA ASP A 298 -15.21 -18.88 -13.10
C ASP A 298 -14.50 -17.58 -13.52
N LYS A 299 -13.16 -17.59 -13.50
CA LYS A 299 -12.32 -16.43 -13.85
C LYS A 299 -12.43 -16.02 -15.33
N ASP A 300 -12.94 -16.90 -16.19
CA ASP A 300 -13.08 -16.65 -17.64
C ASP A 300 -14.35 -15.84 -17.97
N ARG A 301 -15.27 -15.68 -17.01
CA ARG A 301 -16.45 -14.83 -17.15
C ARG A 301 -16.17 -13.40 -16.69
N GLU A 302 -16.58 -12.42 -17.49
CA GLU A 302 -16.49 -10.99 -17.18
C GLU A 302 -17.20 -10.62 -15.85
N PRO A 303 -18.48 -10.99 -15.62
CA PRO A 303 -19.10 -10.86 -14.31
C PRO A 303 -18.75 -12.07 -13.44
N ASN A 304 -17.67 -11.97 -12.67
CA ASN A 304 -17.29 -12.97 -11.68
C ASN A 304 -17.14 -12.32 -10.28
N LEU A 305 -17.07 -13.17 -9.25
CA LEU A 305 -16.99 -12.73 -7.86
C LEU A 305 -15.80 -11.81 -7.61
N PHE A 306 -14.63 -12.05 -8.19
CA PHE A 306 -13.46 -11.20 -7.97
C PHE A 306 -13.64 -9.81 -8.57
N SER A 307 -14.19 -9.73 -9.78
CA SER A 307 -14.55 -8.45 -10.41
C SER A 307 -15.61 -7.70 -9.61
N TYR A 308 -16.52 -8.42 -8.96
CA TYR A 308 -17.53 -7.84 -8.08
C TYR A 308 -16.93 -7.31 -6.77
N LEU A 309 -16.10 -8.10 -6.08
CA LEU A 309 -15.41 -7.68 -4.85
C LEU A 309 -14.51 -6.46 -5.09
N ALA A 310 -13.90 -6.37 -6.27
CA ALA A 310 -13.07 -5.23 -6.67
C ALA A 310 -13.81 -3.87 -6.63
N LEU A 311 -15.14 -3.87 -6.77
CA LEU A 311 -15.95 -2.66 -6.70
C LEU A 311 -16.02 -2.10 -5.27
N GLN A 312 -15.90 -2.99 -4.28
CA GLN A 312 -16.08 -2.66 -2.87
C GLN A 312 -14.92 -1.87 -2.28
N THR A 313 -13.73 -1.92 -2.90
CA THR A 313 -12.54 -1.18 -2.46
C THR A 313 -12.15 -0.06 -3.43
N ASN A 314 -12.94 0.20 -4.48
CA ASN A 314 -12.60 1.14 -5.54
C ASN A 314 -13.38 2.46 -5.42
N TYR A 315 -12.69 3.56 -5.12
CA TYR A 315 -13.30 4.90 -5.09
C TYR A 315 -13.93 5.33 -6.42
N GLN A 316 -13.37 4.94 -7.57
CA GLN A 316 -13.96 5.27 -8.87
C GLN A 316 -15.29 4.56 -9.09
N ALA A 317 -15.45 3.34 -8.56
CA ALA A 317 -16.73 2.63 -8.59
C ALA A 317 -17.80 3.31 -7.72
N ASN A 318 -17.39 4.14 -6.76
CA ASN A 318 -18.24 4.92 -5.88
C ASN A 318 -18.50 6.35 -6.40
N LYS A 319 -18.17 6.61 -7.67
CA LYS A 319 -18.40 7.88 -8.34
C LYS A 319 -19.51 7.78 -9.37
N GLN A 320 -20.42 8.74 -9.37
CA GLN A 320 -21.61 8.76 -10.21
C GLN A 320 -21.69 10.09 -10.96
N TYR A 321 -21.98 10.04 -12.26
CA TYR A 321 -22.07 11.22 -13.12
C TYR A 321 -23.52 11.53 -13.48
N TYR A 322 -23.86 12.81 -13.44
CA TYR A 322 -25.18 13.32 -13.76
C TYR A 322 -25.06 14.47 -14.75
N GLN A 323 -25.98 14.48 -15.72
CA GLN A 323 -26.10 15.57 -16.68
C GLN A 323 -27.09 16.62 -16.15
N MET A 324 -26.69 17.88 -16.23
CA MET A 324 -27.52 19.06 -15.98
C MET A 324 -28.40 19.37 -17.19
N ASP A 325 -29.45 20.18 -16.99
CA ASP A 325 -30.36 20.64 -18.05
C ASP A 325 -29.68 21.44 -19.17
N ASN A 326 -28.54 22.08 -18.88
CA ASN A 326 -27.72 22.81 -19.85
C ASN A 326 -26.70 21.91 -20.60
N GLY A 327 -26.77 20.59 -20.41
CA GLY A 327 -25.90 19.60 -21.05
C GLY A 327 -24.53 19.39 -20.39
N LYS A 328 -24.17 20.21 -19.40
CA LYS A 328 -22.94 20.06 -18.60
C LYS A 328 -23.08 18.92 -17.59
N PHE A 329 -21.96 18.50 -17.01
CA PHE A 329 -21.93 17.35 -16.10
C PHE A 329 -21.45 17.72 -14.69
N VAL A 330 -22.03 17.05 -13.71
CA VAL A 330 -21.59 17.05 -12.32
C VAL A 330 -21.33 15.61 -11.87
N ALA A 331 -20.45 15.44 -10.91
CA ALA A 331 -20.19 14.13 -10.31
C ALA A 331 -20.55 14.14 -8.82
N GLN A 332 -21.03 13.02 -8.33
CA GLN A 332 -21.18 12.71 -6.92
C GLN A 332 -20.19 11.61 -6.56
N GLN A 333 -19.28 11.90 -5.64
CA GLN A 333 -18.30 10.96 -5.12
C GLN A 333 -18.68 10.62 -3.68
N ASP A 334 -18.95 9.34 -3.43
CA ASP A 334 -19.14 8.83 -2.08
C ASP A 334 -17.83 8.20 -1.54
N ASN A 335 -17.76 8.08 -0.21
CA ASN A 335 -16.78 7.21 0.43
C ASN A 335 -17.06 5.74 0.08
N ILE A 336 -16.02 4.92 0.09
CA ILE A 336 -16.18 3.47 0.16
C ILE A 336 -17.02 3.12 1.40
N SER A 337 -17.90 2.14 1.27
CA SER A 337 -18.68 1.57 2.37
C SER A 337 -17.80 1.27 3.59
N SER A 338 -18.30 1.47 4.81
CA SER A 338 -17.52 1.15 6.02
C SER A 338 -17.16 -0.33 6.10
N ASP A 339 -16.11 -0.68 6.86
CA ASP A 339 -15.70 -2.08 7.08
C ASP A 339 -16.84 -2.93 7.66
N SER A 340 -17.71 -2.33 8.48
CA SER A 340 -18.90 -3.02 9.01
C SER A 340 -19.88 -3.37 7.90
N ASN A 341 -20.15 -2.43 6.98
CA ASN A 341 -21.07 -2.67 5.87
C ASN A 341 -20.47 -3.68 4.87
N ARG A 342 -19.17 -3.59 4.59
CA ARG A 342 -18.48 -4.58 3.71
C ARG A 342 -18.46 -5.97 4.34
N ARG A 343 -18.22 -6.08 5.66
CA ARG A 343 -18.32 -7.35 6.39
C ARG A 343 -19.72 -7.97 6.31
N GLU A 344 -20.76 -7.15 6.42
CA GLU A 344 -22.14 -7.62 6.27
C GLU A 344 -22.40 -8.14 4.84
N LEU A 345 -22.01 -7.38 3.82
CA LEU A 345 -22.07 -7.82 2.42
C LEU A 345 -21.35 -9.15 2.21
N TYR A 346 -20.12 -9.29 2.68
CA TYR A 346 -19.34 -10.53 2.54
C TYR A 346 -19.95 -11.69 3.30
N SER A 347 -20.56 -11.44 4.47
CA SER A 347 -21.30 -12.46 5.19
C SER A 347 -22.55 -12.91 4.41
N ASN A 348 -23.25 -12.00 3.74
CA ASN A 348 -24.42 -12.32 2.93
C ASN A 348 -24.04 -13.17 1.71
N ILE A 349 -22.97 -12.79 1.00
CA ILE A 349 -22.44 -13.58 -0.13
C ILE A 349 -22.01 -14.97 0.35
N LEU A 350 -21.30 -15.06 1.48
CA LEU A 350 -20.83 -16.34 2.00
C LEU A 350 -21.97 -17.24 2.47
N ASN A 351 -22.99 -16.67 3.14
CA ASN A 351 -24.19 -17.41 3.53
C ASN A 351 -24.92 -17.96 2.30
N ALA A 352 -25.05 -17.15 1.25
CA ALA A 352 -25.64 -17.59 -0.01
C ALA A 352 -24.85 -18.72 -0.68
N TYR A 353 -23.52 -18.65 -0.65
CA TYR A 353 -22.65 -19.72 -1.13
C TYR A 353 -22.86 -21.01 -0.32
N ASN A 354 -22.81 -20.93 1.01
CA ASN A 354 -22.96 -22.09 1.89
C ASN A 354 -24.35 -22.75 1.80
N ASP A 355 -25.40 -21.95 1.61
CA ASP A 355 -26.79 -22.45 1.58
C ASP A 355 -27.20 -22.99 0.19
N ILE A 356 -26.61 -22.49 -0.89
CA ILE A 356 -27.12 -22.68 -2.27
C ILE A 356 -26.03 -23.07 -3.27
N GLY A 357 -24.82 -22.54 -3.10
CA GLY A 357 -23.66 -22.78 -3.95
C GLY A 357 -23.36 -21.69 -4.97
N MET A 358 -22.19 -21.81 -5.60
CA MET A 358 -21.62 -20.80 -6.51
C MET A 358 -22.48 -20.50 -7.75
N GLY A 359 -23.29 -21.46 -8.21
CA GLY A 359 -24.21 -21.24 -9.33
C GLY A 359 -25.19 -20.09 -9.08
N TRP A 360 -25.76 -20.03 -7.87
CA TRP A 360 -26.70 -18.97 -7.50
C TRP A 360 -26.01 -17.61 -7.30
N ILE A 361 -24.77 -17.64 -6.80
CA ILE A 361 -23.94 -16.43 -6.74
C ILE A 361 -23.72 -15.89 -8.15
N ASN A 362 -23.34 -16.74 -9.10
CA ASN A 362 -23.13 -16.33 -10.49
C ASN A 362 -24.40 -15.74 -11.12
N ASP A 363 -25.56 -16.35 -10.90
CA ASP A 363 -26.84 -15.82 -11.38
C ASP A 363 -27.12 -14.43 -10.80
N ALA A 364 -26.88 -14.21 -9.50
CA ALA A 364 -27.05 -12.90 -8.86
C ALA A 364 -26.06 -11.86 -9.39
N LEU A 365 -24.78 -12.23 -9.55
CA LEU A 365 -23.75 -11.34 -10.08
C LEU A 365 -24.03 -10.92 -11.52
N GLU A 366 -24.54 -11.83 -12.36
CA GLU A 366 -24.98 -11.51 -13.71
C GLU A 366 -26.06 -10.43 -13.70
N GLN A 367 -27.06 -10.56 -12.82
CA GLN A 367 -28.13 -9.56 -12.70
C GLN A 367 -27.67 -8.25 -12.06
N PHE A 368 -26.68 -8.28 -11.17
CA PHE A 368 -26.18 -7.06 -10.49
C PHE A 368 -25.16 -6.29 -11.34
N THR A 369 -24.74 -6.86 -12.48
CA THR A 369 -23.77 -6.24 -13.37
C THR A 369 -24.26 -4.87 -13.86
N GLY A 370 -23.42 -3.85 -13.71
CA GLY A 370 -23.75 -2.46 -14.08
C GLY A 370 -24.40 -1.63 -12.96
N SER A 371 -24.89 -2.28 -11.90
CA SER A 371 -25.45 -1.57 -10.75
C SER A 371 -24.36 -0.80 -9.96
N PRO A 372 -24.67 0.36 -9.36
CA PRO A 372 -23.73 1.11 -8.54
C PRO A 372 -23.17 0.31 -7.35
N ALA A 373 -21.86 0.41 -7.10
CA ALA A 373 -21.20 -0.29 -5.99
C ALA A 373 -21.84 0.03 -4.63
N GLN A 374 -22.40 1.24 -4.47
CA GLN A 374 -23.03 1.71 -3.25
C GLN A 374 -24.33 0.99 -2.88
N ILE A 375 -25.03 0.36 -3.82
CA ILE A 375 -26.30 -0.34 -3.55
C ILE A 375 -26.14 -1.85 -3.46
N GLN A 376 -24.94 -2.36 -3.71
CA GLN A 376 -24.68 -3.78 -3.78
C GLN A 376 -25.05 -4.55 -2.50
N ASN A 377 -24.82 -3.97 -1.32
CA ASN A 377 -25.30 -4.58 -0.07
C ASN A 377 -26.83 -4.61 0.03
N GLU A 378 -27.51 -3.52 -0.37
CA GLU A 378 -28.98 -3.44 -0.37
C GLU A 378 -29.59 -4.48 -1.34
N LEU A 379 -28.96 -4.70 -2.49
CA LEU A 379 -29.35 -5.72 -3.46
C LEU A 379 -29.26 -7.13 -2.86
N TRP A 380 -28.10 -7.50 -2.28
CA TRP A 380 -27.92 -8.80 -1.63
C TRP A 380 -28.87 -9.01 -0.46
N GLN A 381 -28.99 -8.03 0.42
CA GLN A 381 -29.90 -8.10 1.57
C GLN A 381 -31.34 -8.31 1.12
N THR A 382 -31.82 -7.51 0.17
CA THR A 382 -33.21 -7.61 -0.31
C THR A 382 -33.46 -8.96 -0.99
N LEU A 383 -32.52 -9.44 -1.81
CA LEU A 383 -32.60 -10.74 -2.47
C LEU A 383 -32.71 -11.89 -1.45
N LEU A 384 -31.87 -11.89 -0.42
CA LEU A 384 -31.87 -12.92 0.62
C LEU A 384 -33.11 -12.84 1.52
N ASP A 385 -33.53 -11.63 1.91
CA ASP A 385 -34.75 -11.38 2.67
C ASP A 385 -36.00 -11.90 1.94
N ASP A 386 -36.12 -11.61 0.65
CA ASP A 386 -37.26 -12.04 -0.15
C ASP A 386 -37.26 -13.56 -0.34
N LYS A 387 -36.07 -14.16 -0.50
CA LYS A 387 -35.92 -15.61 -0.52
C LYS A 387 -36.36 -16.26 0.78
N GLU A 388 -36.00 -15.69 1.93
CA GLU A 388 -36.42 -16.22 3.23
C GLU A 388 -37.94 -16.10 3.42
N LYS A 389 -38.54 -14.98 2.99
CA LYS A 389 -39.98 -14.71 3.14
C LYS A 389 -40.85 -15.50 2.16
N MET A 390 -40.35 -15.73 0.95
CA MET A 390 -41.10 -16.34 -0.16
C MET A 390 -40.27 -17.42 -0.87
N PRO A 391 -39.81 -18.47 -0.16
CA PRO A 391 -38.88 -19.45 -0.69
C PRO A 391 -39.41 -20.18 -1.93
N GLU A 392 -40.72 -20.33 -2.07
CA GLU A 392 -41.36 -20.95 -3.24
C GLU A 392 -41.06 -20.21 -4.55
N GLN A 393 -40.83 -18.89 -4.50
CA GLN A 393 -40.47 -18.08 -5.67
C GLN A 393 -39.03 -18.31 -6.13
N PHE A 394 -38.20 -18.93 -5.28
CA PHE A 394 -36.77 -19.18 -5.53
C PHE A 394 -36.44 -20.66 -5.82
N THR A 395 -37.46 -21.44 -6.18
CA THR A 395 -37.31 -22.87 -6.50
C THR A 395 -36.96 -23.15 -7.96
N ARG A 396 -37.13 -22.16 -8.84
CA ARG A 396 -36.87 -22.25 -10.28
C ARG A 396 -35.49 -21.71 -10.62
N SER A 397 -34.92 -22.21 -11.71
CA SER A 397 -33.60 -21.78 -12.21
C SER A 397 -33.57 -20.31 -12.64
N ASP A 398 -34.71 -19.75 -13.06
CA ASP A 398 -34.85 -18.36 -13.50
C ASP A 398 -35.28 -17.40 -12.36
N SER A 399 -35.28 -17.87 -11.10
CA SER A 399 -35.84 -17.11 -10.00
C SER A 399 -35.09 -15.81 -9.67
N VAL A 400 -33.76 -15.82 -9.78
CA VAL A 400 -32.93 -14.62 -9.54
C VAL A 400 -33.17 -13.57 -10.62
N GLU A 401 -33.27 -13.98 -11.88
CA GLU A 401 -33.62 -13.11 -13.01
C GLU A 401 -35.02 -12.50 -12.82
N ALA A 402 -36.01 -13.35 -12.49
CA ALA A 402 -37.37 -12.89 -12.23
C ALA A 402 -37.45 -11.90 -11.05
N TRP A 403 -36.67 -12.14 -9.98
CA TRP A 403 -36.56 -11.20 -8.88
C TRP A 403 -35.91 -9.88 -9.32
N ALA A 404 -34.82 -9.95 -10.09
CA ALA A 404 -34.05 -8.80 -10.55
C ALA A 404 -34.89 -7.84 -11.39
N ILE A 405 -35.67 -8.37 -12.34
CA ILE A 405 -36.60 -7.61 -13.21
C ILE A 405 -37.57 -6.74 -12.39
N ASN A 406 -38.00 -7.23 -11.22
CA ASN A 406 -38.99 -6.54 -10.40
C ASN A 406 -38.37 -5.57 -9.37
N ASN A 407 -37.08 -5.70 -9.05
CA ASN A 407 -36.49 -5.03 -7.89
C ASN A 407 -35.33 -4.08 -8.20
N ILE A 408 -34.42 -4.42 -9.12
CA ILE A 408 -33.17 -3.66 -9.31
C ILE A 408 -33.46 -2.21 -9.71
N ALA A 409 -34.27 -2.00 -10.75
CA ALA A 409 -34.59 -0.66 -11.23
C ALA A 409 -35.20 0.24 -10.14
N ARG A 410 -36.06 -0.31 -9.28
CA ARG A 410 -36.66 0.43 -8.17
C ARG A 410 -35.61 0.86 -7.13
N ILE A 411 -34.65 -0.01 -6.82
CA ILE A 411 -33.57 0.26 -5.87
C ILE A 411 -32.61 1.31 -6.46
N GLU A 412 -32.25 1.16 -7.74
CA GLU A 412 -31.41 2.11 -8.48
C GLU A 412 -32.03 3.50 -8.57
N ASP A 413 -33.32 3.59 -8.91
CA ASP A 413 -34.05 4.86 -8.96
C ASP A 413 -34.01 5.57 -7.59
N ALA A 414 -34.30 4.83 -6.51
CA ALA A 414 -34.24 5.37 -5.15
C ALA A 414 -32.82 5.84 -4.79
N PHE A 415 -31.80 5.11 -5.23
CA PHE A 415 -30.40 5.49 -5.05
C PHE A 415 -30.05 6.77 -5.79
N HIS A 416 -30.35 6.86 -7.09
CA HIS A 416 -30.02 8.04 -7.88
C HIS A 416 -30.75 9.30 -7.38
N VAL A 417 -31.99 9.17 -6.90
CA VAL A 417 -32.68 10.29 -6.24
C VAL A 417 -31.92 10.76 -5.00
N LYS A 418 -31.43 9.86 -4.15
CA LYS A 418 -30.59 10.23 -2.99
C LYS A 418 -29.29 10.92 -3.42
N GLN A 419 -28.64 10.45 -4.47
CA GLN A 419 -27.39 11.05 -4.97
C GLN A 419 -27.63 12.44 -5.57
N MET A 420 -28.72 12.63 -6.33
CA MET A 420 -29.11 13.93 -6.85
C MET A 420 -29.38 14.93 -5.71
N ASN A 421 -30.05 14.49 -4.63
CA ASN A 421 -30.27 15.33 -3.45
C ASN A 421 -28.95 15.77 -2.80
N LYS A 422 -27.98 14.86 -2.64
CA LYS A 422 -26.64 15.24 -2.13
C LYS A 422 -25.96 16.32 -2.99
N ILE A 423 -26.08 16.22 -4.32
CA ILE A 423 -25.55 17.23 -5.24
C ILE A 423 -26.25 18.58 -5.02
N TYR A 424 -27.58 18.58 -4.88
CA TYR A 424 -28.34 19.81 -4.62
C TYR A 424 -27.96 20.45 -3.28
N ASP A 425 -27.86 19.63 -2.23
CA ASP A 425 -27.47 20.07 -0.89
C ASP A 425 -26.06 20.68 -0.92
N TYR A 426 -25.08 19.95 -1.46
CA TYR A 426 -23.70 20.42 -1.61
C TYR A 426 -23.61 21.71 -2.43
N ASN A 427 -24.37 21.81 -3.54
CA ASN A 427 -24.38 23.01 -4.36
C ASN A 427 -24.95 24.23 -3.62
N SER A 428 -25.96 24.03 -2.76
CA SER A 428 -26.58 25.10 -1.98
C SER A 428 -25.66 25.71 -0.91
N GLU A 429 -24.67 24.93 -0.45
CA GLU A 429 -23.69 25.34 0.56
C GLU A 429 -22.47 26.06 -0.04
N ARG A 430 -22.32 26.06 -1.37
CA ARG A 430 -21.20 26.74 -2.05
C ARG A 430 -21.36 28.27 -1.99
N LEU A 431 -20.22 28.96 -1.98
CA LEU A 431 -20.18 30.43 -2.06
C LEU A 431 -20.88 30.99 -3.30
N VAL A 432 -20.81 30.27 -4.41
CA VAL A 432 -21.50 30.59 -5.66
C VAL A 432 -22.15 29.30 -6.18
N PRO A 433 -23.43 29.05 -5.86
CA PRO A 433 -24.15 27.89 -6.36
C PRO A 433 -24.35 27.94 -7.88
N ASP A 434 -24.22 26.80 -8.54
CA ASP A 434 -24.59 26.66 -9.95
C ASP A 434 -26.12 26.59 -10.09
N LEU A 435 -26.67 27.13 -11.18
CA LEU A 435 -28.09 26.95 -11.50
C LEU A 435 -28.30 25.53 -12.05
N ILE A 436 -28.74 24.62 -11.18
CA ILE A 436 -29.08 23.23 -11.52
C ILE A 436 -30.60 23.09 -11.45
N ALA A 437 -31.31 23.09 -12.59
CA ALA A 437 -32.77 22.92 -12.59
C ALA A 437 -33.17 21.44 -12.54
N LYS A 438 -32.40 20.58 -13.22
CA LYS A 438 -32.63 19.14 -13.25
C LYS A 438 -31.32 18.38 -13.36
N LEU A 439 -31.27 17.22 -12.73
CA LEU A 439 -30.22 16.22 -12.91
C LEU A 439 -30.83 14.95 -13.53
N SER A 440 -30.09 14.32 -14.43
CA SER A 440 -30.37 12.97 -14.93
C SER A 440 -29.10 12.13 -14.84
N PHE A 441 -29.24 10.89 -14.36
CA PHE A 441 -28.11 9.96 -14.33
C PHE A 441 -27.54 9.78 -15.74
N PHE A 442 -26.22 9.86 -15.84
CA PHE A 442 -25.48 9.66 -17.09
C PHE A 442 -24.69 8.36 -17.04
N SER A 443 -23.85 8.19 -16.01
CA SER A 443 -22.98 7.02 -15.94
C SER A 443 -22.33 6.80 -14.58
N SER A 444 -21.88 5.57 -14.32
CA SER A 444 -21.03 5.20 -13.19
C SER A 444 -19.54 5.36 -13.55
N GLY A 445 -18.69 5.63 -12.56
CA GLY A 445 -17.23 5.75 -12.75
C GLY A 445 -16.49 4.45 -13.01
N ASN A 446 -17.16 3.30 -12.94
CA ASN A 446 -16.57 1.99 -13.20
C ASN A 446 -16.71 1.51 -14.65
N ILE A 447 -16.67 2.40 -15.64
CA ILE A 447 -16.60 1.96 -17.03
C ILE A 447 -15.16 1.53 -17.31
N HIS A 448 -14.91 0.22 -17.38
CA HIS A 448 -13.82 -0.28 -18.21
C HIS A 448 -14.11 0.21 -19.62
N SER A 449 -13.20 1.00 -20.21
CA SER A 449 -13.36 1.43 -21.59
C SER A 449 -13.35 0.18 -22.47
N SER A 450 -14.53 -0.37 -22.77
CA SER A 450 -14.72 -1.05 -24.03
C SER A 450 -14.47 0.03 -25.07
N ALA A 451 -13.32 -0.05 -25.74
CA ALA A 451 -13.04 0.76 -26.91
C ALA A 451 -14.13 0.49 -27.95
N ASP A 452 -15.23 1.24 -27.91
CA ASP A 452 -16.25 1.42 -28.96
C ASP A 452 -17.47 2.25 -28.48
N SER A 453 -17.27 3.30 -27.68
CA SER A 453 -18.26 4.39 -27.70
C SER A 453 -17.92 5.28 -28.91
N LYS A 454 -18.54 4.98 -30.06
CA LYS A 454 -18.51 5.86 -31.23
C LYS A 454 -18.79 7.28 -30.77
N GLU A 455 -17.89 8.20 -31.08
CA GLU A 455 -18.14 9.63 -30.96
C GLU A 455 -19.52 9.94 -31.54
N PRO A 456 -20.38 10.71 -30.85
CA PRO A 456 -21.57 11.23 -31.49
C PRO A 456 -21.07 12.13 -32.63
N LYS A 457 -21.34 11.72 -33.86
CA LYS A 457 -21.13 12.58 -35.02
C LYS A 457 -21.95 13.85 -34.79
N THR A 458 -21.26 14.96 -34.65
CA THR A 458 -21.84 16.29 -34.84
C THR A 458 -22.12 16.45 -36.33
N ASP A 459 -23.40 16.49 -36.69
CA ASP A 459 -23.85 17.12 -37.94
C ASP A 459 -24.04 18.63 -37.73
#